data_AF-A0A9P0DF45-F1
#
_entry.id   AF-A0A9P0DF45-F1
#
_cell.length_a   1.000
_cell.length_b   1.000
_cell.length_c   1.000
_cell.angle_alpha   90.00
_cell.angle_beta   90.00
_cell.angle_gamma   90.00
#
_symmetry.space_group_name_H-M   'P 1'
#
loop_
_entity.id
_entity.type
_entity.pdbx_description
1 polymer ?
#
loop_
_entity_poly.entity_id
_entity_poly.type
_entity_poly.pdbx_seq_one_letter_code
_entity_poly.pdbx_strand_id
1 'polypeptide(L)'
;MDVSELMESVSFSSRLFKQSFYWISAKNKEEIEKLVEELQTISKVTWSIEKTIQKENVRNNLFNRIYYCHFNTRRRKNTKDLKKKSSRNINCPAKLILTLKKIIPMSKSKANNSLNKVDKEYPCLLEFRNNHNHRSDV
;
A
#
# COMPACT_ATOMS: atom_id res chain seq x y z
N MET A 1 7.37 -9.75 -9.94
CA MET A 1 7.01 -10.38 -8.67
C MET A 1 5.55 -10.74 -8.68
N ASP A 2 5.27 -12.03 -8.45
CA ASP A 2 3.92 -12.54 -8.24
C ASP A 2 3.42 -12.18 -6.82
N VAL A 3 2.12 -12.28 -6.57
CA VAL A 3 1.50 -11.90 -5.30
C VAL A 3 2.06 -12.72 -4.13
N SER A 4 2.26 -14.03 -4.31
CA SER A 4 2.84 -14.89 -3.27
C SER A 4 4.26 -14.48 -2.87
N GLU A 5 5.11 -14.17 -3.86
CA GLU A 5 6.49 -13.71 -3.66
C GLU A 5 6.54 -12.32 -3.00
N LEU A 6 5.58 -11.45 -3.33
CA LEU A 6 5.38 -10.17 -2.63
C LEU A 6 5.07 -10.40 -1.15
N MET A 7 4.19 -11.34 -0.85
CA MET A 7 3.75 -11.58 0.53
C MET A 7 4.87 -12.09 1.42
N GLU A 8 5.69 -13.02 0.92
CA GLU A 8 6.90 -13.46 1.62
C GLU A 8 7.86 -12.29 1.84
N SER A 9 8.10 -11.51 0.79
CA SER A 9 8.99 -10.33 0.84
C SER A 9 8.51 -9.27 1.82
N VAL A 10 7.21 -8.98 1.86
CA VAL A 10 6.61 -8.01 2.80
C VAL A 10 6.67 -8.55 4.22
N SER A 11 6.35 -9.83 4.43
CA SER A 11 6.42 -10.45 5.77
C SER A 11 7.85 -10.41 6.33
N PHE A 12 8.86 -10.65 5.49
CA PHE A 12 10.27 -10.56 5.84
C PHE A 12 10.72 -9.11 6.05
N SER A 13 10.41 -8.23 5.10
CA SER A 13 10.87 -6.84 5.11
C SER A 13 10.20 -6.01 6.19
N SER A 14 8.94 -6.28 6.53
CA SER A 14 8.23 -5.59 7.61
C SER A 14 8.95 -5.70 8.96
N ARG A 15 9.77 -6.75 9.16
CA ARG A 15 10.58 -6.96 10.35
C ARG A 15 11.92 -6.21 10.34
N LEU A 16 12.44 -5.90 9.15
CA LEU A 16 13.81 -5.40 8.96
C LEU A 16 13.87 -3.94 8.49
N PHE A 17 12.90 -3.52 7.68
CA PHE A 17 12.91 -2.24 7.00
C PHE A 17 11.65 -1.42 7.33
N LYS A 18 11.86 -0.14 7.65
CA LYS A 18 10.77 0.81 7.88
C LYS A 18 10.03 1.19 6.60
N GLN A 19 10.68 1.02 5.45
CA GLN A 19 10.17 1.37 4.14
C GLN A 19 10.66 0.37 3.11
N SER A 20 9.76 -0.07 2.23
CA SER A 20 10.06 -1.05 1.19
C SER A 20 9.28 -0.73 -0.09
N PHE A 21 9.88 -1.05 -1.24
CA PHE A 21 9.31 -0.77 -2.55
C PHE A 21 9.24 -2.06 -3.36
N TYR A 22 8.10 -2.29 -3.99
CA TYR A 22 7.83 -3.50 -4.75
C TYR A 22 7.14 -3.18 -6.07
N TRP A 23 7.58 -3.81 -7.15
CA TRP A 23 6.93 -3.74 -8.46
C TRP A 23 6.04 -4.98 -8.64
N ILE A 24 4.76 -4.74 -8.93
CA ILE A 24 3.69 -5.76 -8.95
C ILE A 24 2.95 -5.72 -10.28
N SER A 25 2.50 -6.90 -10.71
CA SER A 25 1.82 -7.12 -12.00
C SER A 25 0.34 -6.70 -11.98
N ALA A 26 -0.13 -6.10 -10.89
CA ALA A 26 -1.50 -5.63 -10.73
C ALA A 26 -1.82 -4.53 -11.74
N LYS A 27 -2.84 -4.74 -12.56
CA LYS A 27 -3.25 -3.87 -13.68
C LYS A 27 -4.55 -3.12 -13.39
N ASN A 28 -5.38 -3.68 -12.51
CA ASN A 28 -6.76 -3.25 -12.33
C ASN A 28 -7.00 -2.77 -10.90
N LYS A 29 -8.02 -1.95 -10.70
CA LYS A 29 -8.47 -1.54 -9.36
C LYS A 29 -8.83 -2.75 -8.48
N GLU A 30 -9.49 -3.75 -9.03
CA GLU A 30 -9.93 -4.95 -8.32
C GLU A 30 -8.76 -5.80 -7.80
N GLU A 31 -7.72 -5.97 -8.63
CA GLU A 31 -6.50 -6.69 -8.24
C GLU A 31 -5.76 -5.95 -7.12
N ILE A 32 -5.72 -4.62 -7.20
CA ILE A 32 -5.14 -3.78 -6.15
C ILE A 32 -5.93 -3.91 -4.84
N GLU A 33 -7.26 -3.98 -4.91
CA GLU A 33 -8.10 -4.12 -3.72
C GLU A 33 -7.91 -5.48 -3.03
N LYS A 34 -7.87 -6.58 -3.79
CA LYS A 34 -7.53 -7.91 -3.26
C LYS A 34 -6.14 -7.95 -2.62
N LEU A 35 -5.15 -7.34 -3.29
CA LEU A 35 -3.79 -7.27 -2.77
C LEU A 35 -3.73 -6.52 -1.43
N VAL A 36 -4.52 -5.47 -1.26
CA VAL A 36 -4.60 -4.75 0.01
C VAL A 36 -5.24 -5.61 1.10
N GLU A 37 -6.27 -6.39 0.80
CA GLU A 37 -6.91 -7.31 1.76
C GLU A 37 -5.93 -8.41 2.24
N GLU A 38 -5.14 -8.97 1.34
CA GLU A 38 -4.11 -9.95 1.68
C GLU A 38 -3.00 -9.30 2.52
N LEU A 39 -2.55 -8.10 2.15
CA LEU A 39 -1.58 -7.34 2.95
C LEU A 39 -2.11 -7.03 4.35
N GLN A 40 -3.40 -6.72 4.51
CA GLN A 40 -4.00 -6.51 5.83
C GLN A 40 -3.91 -7.77 6.70
N THR A 41 -4.14 -8.93 6.10
CA THR A 41 -4.07 -10.23 6.79
C THR A 41 -2.65 -10.53 7.27
N ILE A 42 -1.64 -10.30 6.42
CA ILE A 42 -0.23 -10.59 6.74
C ILE A 42 0.37 -9.56 7.72
N SER A 43 0.14 -8.28 7.47
CA SER A 43 0.65 -7.20 8.32
C SER A 43 -0.10 -7.09 9.64
N LYS A 44 -1.26 -7.74 9.77
CA LYS A 44 -2.25 -7.57 10.86
C LYS A 44 -2.70 -6.11 11.06
N VAL A 45 -2.51 -5.29 10.04
CA VAL A 45 -2.86 -3.87 10.07
C VAL A 45 -4.06 -3.65 9.18
N THR A 46 -5.09 -2.99 9.69
CA THR A 46 -6.18 -2.49 8.86
C THR A 46 -5.72 -1.23 8.11
N TRP A 47 -5.78 -1.25 6.79
CA TRP A 47 -5.39 -0.13 5.92
C TRP A 47 -6.64 0.59 5.41
N SER A 48 -6.87 1.83 5.83
CA SER A 48 -7.97 2.65 5.34
C SER A 48 -7.50 3.64 4.29
N ILE A 49 -8.38 3.99 3.35
CA ILE A 49 -8.05 4.92 2.28
C ILE A 49 -7.91 6.34 2.88
N GLU A 50 -6.74 6.94 2.73
CA GLU A 50 -6.48 8.36 3.05
C GLU A 50 -6.91 9.23 1.87
N LYS A 51 -6.42 8.88 0.68
CA LYS A 51 -6.63 9.65 -0.53
C LYS A 51 -6.57 8.76 -1.76
N THR A 52 -7.49 8.97 -2.70
CA THR A 52 -7.38 8.44 -4.06
C THR A 52 -7.11 9.61 -4.99
N ILE A 53 -6.01 9.53 -5.73
CA ILE A 53 -5.58 10.54 -6.70
C ILE A 53 -5.72 9.92 -8.09
N GLN A 54 -6.78 10.32 -8.78
CA GLN A 54 -6.92 10.07 -10.21
C GLN A 54 -6.13 11.14 -10.94
N LYS A 55 -5.14 10.73 -11.75
CA LYS A 55 -4.24 11.65 -12.45
C LYS A 55 -4.51 11.57 -13.95
N GLU A 56 -5.64 12.11 -14.40
CA GLU A 56 -6.01 12.10 -15.82
C GLU A 56 -4.94 12.81 -16.68
N ASN A 57 -4.37 13.92 -16.19
CA ASN A 57 -3.43 14.78 -16.92
C ASN A 57 -1.94 14.61 -16.57
N VAL A 58 -1.54 13.61 -15.76
CA VAL A 58 -0.11 13.36 -15.51
C VAL A 58 0.41 12.33 -16.50
N ARG A 59 1.56 12.65 -17.10
CA ARG A 59 2.15 11.92 -18.23
C ARG A 59 2.32 10.42 -17.97
N ASN A 60 2.60 10.02 -16.72
CA ASN A 60 3.11 8.67 -16.43
C ASN A 60 2.27 7.84 -15.43
N ASN A 61 1.28 8.40 -14.72
CA ASN A 61 0.54 7.68 -13.67
C ASN A 61 -0.95 7.63 -13.99
N LEU A 62 -1.57 6.45 -13.97
CA LEU A 62 -3.02 6.27 -14.11
C LEU A 62 -3.72 6.56 -12.79
N PHE A 63 -3.17 6.01 -11.71
CA PHE A 63 -3.86 5.93 -10.44
C PHE A 63 -2.85 5.91 -9.31
N ASN A 64 -3.13 6.67 -8.26
CA ASN A 64 -2.39 6.60 -7.03
C ASN A 64 -3.37 6.55 -5.86
N ARG A 65 -3.24 5.54 -5.01
CA ARG A 65 -4.04 5.39 -3.80
C ARG A 65 -3.13 5.31 -2.58
N ILE A 66 -3.41 6.17 -1.63
CA ILE A 66 -2.70 6.27 -0.36
C ILE A 66 -3.61 5.72 0.71
N TYR A 67 -3.10 4.76 1.45
CA TYR A 67 -3.73 4.16 2.61
C TYR A 67 -2.95 4.53 3.87
N TYR A 68 -3.68 4.68 4.97
CA TYR A 68 -3.15 4.92 6.30
C TYR A 68 -3.53 3.77 7.23
N CYS A 69 -2.72 3.56 8.27
CA CYS A 69 -3.03 2.59 9.29
C CYS A 69 -4.25 3.02 10.10
N HIS A 70 -5.30 2.21 10.03
CA HIS A 70 -6.56 2.40 10.74
C HIS A 70 -6.53 1.67 12.08
N PHE A 71 -5.53 1.92 12.94
CA PHE A 71 -5.54 1.40 14.32
C PHE A 71 -6.63 2.10 15.15
N ASN A 72 -7.84 1.66 14.82
CA ASN A 72 -9.21 1.75 15.30
C ASN A 72 -9.74 3.00 16.02
N THR A 73 -10.44 3.84 15.25
CA THR A 73 -11.41 4.83 15.73
C THR A 73 -12.82 4.25 15.99
N ARG A 74 -13.08 2.92 15.97
CA ARG A 74 -14.42 2.40 16.33
C ARG A 74 -14.65 2.38 17.85
N ARG A 75 -15.61 3.19 18.31
CA ARG A 75 -16.29 3.00 19.60
C ARG A 75 -17.06 1.68 19.57
N ARG A 76 -16.79 0.74 20.48
CA ARG A 76 -17.78 -0.30 20.83
C ARG A 76 -18.91 0.39 21.59
N LYS A 77 -20.16 0.17 21.19
CA LYS A 77 -21.37 0.85 21.72
C LYS A 77 -21.68 0.60 23.21
N ASN A 78 -20.91 -0.25 23.90
CA ASN A 78 -21.14 -0.56 25.31
C ASN A 78 -20.03 0.06 26.17
N THR A 79 -20.21 1.34 26.51
CA THR A 79 -19.28 2.13 27.34
C THR A 79 -19.91 2.43 28.70
N LYS A 80 -19.93 1.43 29.59
CA LYS A 80 -20.15 1.70 31.03
C LYS A 80 -18.85 1.72 31.84
N ASP A 81 -17.76 1.08 31.38
CA ASP A 81 -16.54 0.89 32.19
C ASP A 81 -15.23 1.40 31.57
N LEU A 82 -15.21 2.62 31.00
CA LEU A 82 -13.99 3.20 30.39
C LEU A 82 -13.35 4.30 31.24
N LYS A 83 -13.00 4.02 32.51
CA LYS A 83 -12.41 5.05 33.38
C LYS A 83 -10.93 5.37 33.15
N LYS A 84 -10.17 4.64 32.31
CA LYS A 84 -8.78 4.99 31.97
C LYS A 84 -8.33 4.40 30.62
N LYS A 85 -8.83 4.89 29.48
CA LYS A 85 -8.23 4.53 28.18
C LYS A 85 -7.51 5.72 27.60
N SER A 86 -6.18 5.60 27.50
CA SER A 86 -5.29 6.43 26.67
C SER A 86 -5.98 6.77 25.35
N SER A 87 -5.81 8.00 24.86
CA SER A 87 -6.38 8.41 23.57
C SER A 87 -6.01 7.37 22.50
N ARG A 88 -7.03 6.85 21.82
CA ARG A 88 -6.86 5.88 20.72
C ARG A 88 -6.47 6.54 19.40
N ASN A 89 -6.39 7.87 19.35
CA ASN A 89 -5.87 8.56 18.19
C ASN A 89 -4.35 8.60 18.28
N ILE A 90 -3.71 7.61 17.68
CA ILE A 90 -2.26 7.47 17.75
C ILE A 90 -1.58 8.19 16.57
N ASN A 91 -2.34 8.83 15.65
CA ASN A 91 -1.79 9.51 14.46
C ASN A 91 -0.65 8.68 13.82
N CYS A 92 -0.97 7.43 13.49
CA CYS A 92 0.05 6.46 13.08
C CYS A 92 0.75 6.92 11.79
N PRO A 93 2.10 6.96 11.75
CA PRO A 93 2.83 7.40 10.56
C PRO A 93 2.92 6.32 9.47
N ALA A 94 2.41 5.11 9.72
CA ALA A 94 2.43 4.03 8.76
C ALA A 94 1.53 4.33 7.56
N LYS A 95 2.08 4.12 6.36
CA LYS A 95 1.40 4.37 5.08
C LYS A 95 1.64 3.24 4.10
N LEU A 96 0.64 3.00 3.28
CA LEU A 96 0.68 2.06 2.18
C LEU A 96 0.30 2.84 0.92
N ILE A 97 1.23 2.97 -0.03
CA ILE A 97 1.04 3.80 -1.22
C ILE A 97 1.12 2.89 -2.44
N LEU A 98 0.07 2.93 -3.27
CA LEU A 98 -0.06 2.13 -4.48
C LEU A 98 -0.17 3.04 -5.67
N THR A 99 0.77 2.95 -6.59
CA THR A 99 0.84 3.77 -7.81
C THR A 99 0.80 2.88 -9.04
N LEU A 100 -0.30 2.94 -9.80
CA LEU A 100 -0.42 2.32 -11.10
C LEU A 100 0.08 3.28 -12.18
N LYS A 101 1.10 2.87 -12.92
CA LYS A 101 1.67 3.64 -14.02
C LYS A 101 0.93 3.43 -15.34
N LYS A 102 0.96 4.46 -16.20
CA LYS A 102 0.53 4.35 -17.60
C LYS A 102 1.56 3.55 -18.37
N ILE A 103 1.13 2.49 -19.05
CA ILE A 103 1.95 1.83 -20.05
C ILE A 103 1.93 2.70 -21.30
N ILE A 104 2.97 3.50 -21.50
CA ILE A 104 3.11 4.35 -22.68
C ILE A 104 3.83 3.54 -23.77
N PRO A 105 3.20 3.27 -24.93
CA PRO A 105 3.92 2.72 -26.06
C PRO A 105 4.94 3.77 -26.54
N MET A 106 6.23 3.49 -26.40
CA MET A 106 7.29 4.41 -26.82
C MET A 106 7.44 4.43 -28.35
N SER A 107 7.64 5.64 -28.88
CA SER A 107 8.28 5.86 -30.19
C SER A 107 9.71 5.27 -30.18
N LYS A 108 10.18 4.79 -31.34
CA LYS A 108 11.32 3.89 -31.56
C LYS A 108 12.68 4.30 -30.91
N SER A 109 12.84 5.53 -30.44
CA SER A 109 14.14 6.08 -30.00
C SER A 109 14.52 5.88 -28.52
N LYS A 110 13.61 5.43 -27.65
CA LYS A 110 13.89 5.26 -26.19
C LYS A 110 13.70 3.83 -25.66
N ALA A 111 13.69 2.85 -26.56
CA ALA A 111 13.41 1.43 -26.24
C ALA A 111 14.49 0.73 -25.39
N ASN A 112 15.68 1.33 -25.21
CA ASN A 112 16.83 0.66 -24.59
C ASN A 112 16.90 0.77 -23.06
N ASN A 113 15.95 1.40 -22.38
CA ASN A 113 15.99 1.49 -20.93
C ASN A 113 15.31 0.27 -20.28
N SER A 114 16.05 -0.52 -19.50
CA SER A 114 15.56 -1.73 -18.81
C SER A 114 14.33 -1.45 -17.92
N LEU A 115 14.27 -0.27 -17.29
CA LEU A 115 13.12 0.22 -16.53
C LEU A 115 11.80 0.24 -17.33
N ASN A 116 11.86 0.43 -18.65
CA ASN A 116 10.68 0.49 -19.51
C ASN A 116 10.04 -0.90 -19.75
N LYS A 117 10.80 -2.00 -19.61
CA LYS A 117 10.24 -3.36 -19.65
C LYS A 117 9.57 -3.70 -18.32
N VAL A 118 10.19 -3.32 -17.20
CA VAL A 118 9.64 -3.52 -15.85
C VAL A 118 8.29 -2.82 -15.71
N ASP A 119 8.16 -1.58 -16.19
CA ASP A 119 6.90 -0.82 -16.16
C ASP A 119 5.76 -1.45 -16.99
N LYS A 120 6.06 -2.34 -17.96
CA LYS A 120 5.05 -3.06 -18.77
C LYS A 120 4.57 -4.34 -18.07
N GLU A 121 5.48 -5.09 -17.48
CA GLU A 121 5.19 -6.37 -16.82
C GLU A 121 4.65 -6.15 -15.39
N TYR A 122 5.15 -5.12 -14.72
CA TYR A 122 4.84 -4.76 -13.34
C TYR A 122 4.44 -3.26 -13.25
N PRO A 123 3.25 -2.88 -13.75
CA PRO A 123 2.86 -1.47 -13.84
C PRO A 123 2.52 -0.84 -12.49
N CYS A 124 2.37 -1.63 -11.41
CA CYS A 124 2.02 -1.14 -10.09
C CYS A 124 3.25 -1.06 -9.18
N LEU A 125 3.55 0.13 -8.68
CA LEU A 125 4.52 0.35 -7.62
C LEU A 125 3.80 0.37 -6.27
N LEU A 126 4.17 -0.55 -5.40
CA LEU A 126 3.79 -0.59 -4.01
C LEU A 126 4.92 -0.04 -3.15
N GLU A 127 4.61 0.95 -2.34
CA GLU A 127 5.47 1.47 -1.29
C GLU A 127 4.85 1.17 0.07
N PHE A 128 5.54 0.35 0.85
CA PHE A 128 5.12 -0.10 2.17
C PHE A 128 5.94 0.62 3.25
N ARG A 129 5.30 1.52 4.01
CA ARG A 129 5.93 2.23 5.14
C ARG A 129 5.42 1.65 6.45
N ASN A 130 6.17 0.69 6.99
CA ASN A 130 5.82 -0.05 8.20
C ASN A 130 6.24 0.67 9.51
N ASN A 131 6.09 2.00 9.57
CA ASN A 131 6.48 2.76 10.75
C ASN A 131 5.26 2.95 11.66
N HIS A 132 5.05 2.04 12.60
CA HIS A 132 3.97 2.12 13.57
C HIS A 132 4.46 2.68 14.90
N ASN A 133 3.67 3.59 15.48
CA ASN A 133 3.86 4.08 16.85
C ASN A 133 2.88 3.43 17.84
N HIS A 134 2.26 2.32 17.42
CA HIS A 134 1.41 1.46 18.22
C HIS A 134 1.75 0.00 17.93
N ARG A 135 1.28 -0.91 18.80
CA ARG A 135 1.39 -2.35 18.52
C ARG A 135 0.49 -2.68 17.34
N SER A 136 1.04 -3.33 16.32
CA SER A 136 0.30 -3.83 15.15
C SER A 136 -0.41 -5.16 15.42
N ASP A 137 -0.10 -5.83 16.53
CA ASP A 137 -0.80 -7.02 16.99
C ASP A 137 -2.07 -6.65 17.79
N VAL A 138 -3.24 -6.80 17.17
CA VAL A 138 -4.52 -7.00 17.86
C VAL A 138 -5.08 -8.34 17.43
#